data_AF-A0A4Y1ZFC8-F1
#
_entry.id   AF-A0A4Y1ZFC8-F1
#
_cell.length_a   1.000
_cell.length_b   1.000
_cell.length_c   1.000
_cell.angle_alpha   90.00
_cell.angle_beta   90.00
_cell.angle_gamma   90.00
#
_symmetry.space_group_name_H-M   'P 1'
#
loop_
_entity.id
_entity.type
_entity.pdbx_description
1 polymer ?
#
loop_
_entity_poly.entity_id
_entity_poly.type
_entity_poly.pdbx_seq_one_letter_code
_entity_poly.pdbx_strand_id
1 'polypeptide(L)'
;MIKRVIQLFFVLIGGTLGFVYLPKIIFLLNLGSGTPGWLSSPFAGMVVGGVIMAFLSFLFVDSLVHLIKAFEDRIIKAPVTDVLFGTLGLGLGLVIAFLIQLPLSSLPGGIGTILGIFIYIFLGYFFFSSWL
;
A
#
# COMPACT_ATOMS: atom_id res chain seq x y z
N MET A 1 -0.83 -21.89 5.29
CA MET A 1 -1.71 -21.69 4.11
C MET A 1 -1.54 -20.28 3.54
N ILE A 2 -1.60 -19.23 4.38
CA ILE A 2 -1.51 -17.81 3.95
C ILE A 2 -0.24 -17.45 3.16
N LYS A 3 0.91 -18.06 3.52
CA LYS A 3 2.20 -17.89 2.80
C LYS A 3 2.09 -18.20 1.30
N ARG A 4 1.41 -19.31 0.94
CA ARG A 4 1.25 -19.74 -0.46
C ARG A 4 0.36 -18.78 -1.25
N VAL A 5 -0.70 -18.27 -0.62
CA VAL A 5 -1.61 -17.30 -1.25
C VAL A 5 -0.86 -16.01 -1.59
N ILE A 6 -0.13 -15.44 -0.64
CA ILE A 6 0.64 -14.20 -0.84
C ILE A 6 1.72 -14.38 -1.91
N GLN A 7 2.40 -15.53 -1.90
CA GLN A 7 3.40 -15.85 -2.92
C GLN A 7 2.79 -15.93 -4.33
N LEU A 8 1.61 -16.54 -4.47
CA LEU A 8 0.89 -16.60 -5.75
C LEU A 8 0.54 -15.18 -6.26
N PHE A 9 0.04 -14.31 -5.39
CA PHE A 9 -0.22 -12.91 -5.73
C PHE A 9 1.04 -12.17 -6.16
N PHE A 10 2.16 -12.37 -5.47
CA PHE A 10 3.43 -11.76 -5.82
C PHE A 10 3.93 -12.19 -7.21
N VAL A 11 3.78 -13.48 -7.56
CA VAL A 11 4.14 -14.00 -8.88
C VAL A 11 3.22 -13.43 -9.96
N LEU A 12 1.90 -13.35 -9.71
CA LEU A 12 0.94 -12.77 -10.66
C LEU A 12 1.20 -11.27 -10.90
N ILE A 13 1.41 -10.52 -9.84
CA ILE A 13 1.75 -9.09 -9.91
C ILE A 13 3.12 -8.91 -10.59
N GLY A 14 4.11 -9.73 -10.26
CA GLY A 14 5.42 -9.71 -10.90
C GLY A 14 5.40 -10.01 -12.40
N GLY A 15 4.62 -11.01 -12.80
CA GLY A 15 4.45 -11.37 -14.20
C GLY A 15 3.72 -10.28 -14.99
N THR A 16 2.66 -9.71 -14.42
CA THR A 16 1.91 -8.60 -15.06
C THR A 16 2.71 -7.30 -15.13
N LEU A 17 3.40 -6.93 -14.05
CA LEU A 17 4.32 -5.79 -14.05
C LEU A 17 5.48 -6.02 -15.03
N GLY A 18 6.03 -7.23 -15.07
CA GLY A 18 7.06 -7.63 -16.04
C GLY A 18 6.58 -7.46 -17.48
N PHE A 19 5.38 -7.92 -17.80
CA PHE A 19 4.80 -7.77 -19.14
C PHE A 19 4.64 -6.30 -19.56
N VAL A 20 4.17 -5.43 -18.66
CA VAL A 20 3.84 -4.03 -18.98
C VAL A 20 5.07 -3.12 -18.97
N TYR A 21 5.97 -3.31 -17.99
CA TYR A 21 7.03 -2.33 -17.70
C TYR A 21 8.39 -2.70 -18.31
N LEU A 22 8.76 -3.98 -18.45
CA LEU A 22 10.05 -4.33 -19.07
C LEU A 22 10.21 -3.80 -20.50
N PRO A 23 9.24 -3.91 -21.43
CA PRO A 23 9.42 -3.34 -22.76
C PRO A 23 9.59 -1.81 -22.74
N LYS A 24 8.93 -1.12 -21.80
CA LYS A 24 9.08 0.34 -21.61
C LYS A 24 10.45 0.70 -21.05
N ILE A 25 10.96 -0.06 -20.08
CA ILE A 25 12.28 0.14 -19.47
C ILE A 25 13.39 -0.08 -20.51
N ILE A 26 13.30 -1.12 -21.33
CA ILE A 26 14.29 -1.43 -22.39
C ILE A 26 14.31 -0.31 -23.45
N PHE A 27 13.15 0.22 -23.82
CA PHE A 27 13.03 1.36 -24.75
C PHE A 27 13.60 2.65 -24.15
N LEU A 28 13.33 2.94 -22.87
CA LEU A 28 13.83 4.12 -22.15
C LEU A 28 15.35 4.05 -21.91
N LEU A 29 15.92 2.86 -21.69
CA LEU A 29 17.37 2.67 -21.53
C LEU A 29 18.15 2.67 -22.85
N ASN A 30 17.49 2.82 -24.00
CA ASN A 30 18.13 2.85 -25.34
C ASN A 30 19.07 1.64 -25.59
N LEU A 31 18.66 0.45 -25.16
CA LEU A 31 19.38 -0.82 -25.40
C LEU A 31 19.15 -1.32 -26.85
N GLY A 32 19.24 -0.42 -27.82
CA GLY A 32 18.77 -0.57 -29.19
C GLY A 32 19.70 -1.30 -30.18
N SER A 33 20.90 -1.73 -29.79
CA SER A 33 21.89 -2.25 -30.76
C SER A 33 22.49 -3.63 -30.46
N GLY A 34 22.06 -4.33 -29.40
CA GLY A 34 22.61 -5.65 -29.06
C GLY A 34 21.66 -6.60 -28.33
N THR A 35 20.37 -6.27 -28.20
CA THR A 35 19.40 -7.12 -27.53
C THR A 35 18.82 -8.17 -28.50
N PRO A 36 18.91 -9.48 -28.19
CA PRO A 36 18.27 -10.51 -29.02
C PRO A 36 16.77 -10.22 -29.13
N GLY A 37 16.19 -10.30 -30.34
CA GLY A 37 14.76 -9.98 -30.60
C GLY A 37 13.73 -10.79 -29.79
N TRP A 38 14.20 -11.75 -28.99
CA TRP A 38 13.41 -12.50 -28.03
C TRP A 38 13.18 -11.72 -26.72
N LEU A 39 14.10 -10.83 -26.34
CA LEU A 39 14.04 -10.02 -25.11
C LEU A 39 13.17 -8.76 -25.27
N SER A 40 12.94 -8.30 -26.49
CA SER A 40 12.05 -7.18 -26.80
C SER A 40 10.57 -7.59 -26.86
N SER A 41 10.27 -8.89 -26.77
CA SER A 41 8.90 -9.39 -26.72
C SER A 41 8.30 -9.21 -25.32
N PRO A 42 7.05 -8.70 -25.19
CA PRO A 42 6.35 -8.57 -23.91
C PRO A 42 6.28 -9.87 -23.10
N PHE A 43 6.29 -11.02 -23.76
CA PHE A 43 6.30 -12.34 -23.11
C PHE A 43 7.60 -12.65 -22.37
N ALA A 44 8.76 -12.22 -22.90
CA ALA A 44 10.03 -12.33 -22.18
C ALA A 44 10.04 -11.41 -20.95
N GLY A 45 9.43 -10.24 -21.08
CA GLY A 45 9.17 -9.34 -19.96
C GLY A 45 8.37 -10.01 -18.83
N MET A 46 7.29 -10.72 -19.19
CA MET A 46 6.49 -11.47 -18.23
C MET A 46 7.30 -12.53 -17.47
N VAL A 47 8.14 -13.30 -18.19
CA VAL A 47 8.96 -14.36 -17.58
C VAL A 47 10.02 -13.74 -16.65
N VAL A 48 10.75 -12.73 -17.12
CA VAL A 48 11.80 -12.07 -16.34
C VAL A 48 11.22 -11.37 -15.11
N GLY A 49 10.16 -10.59 -15.27
CA GLY A 49 9.49 -9.94 -14.15
C GLY A 49 8.86 -10.92 -13.17
N GLY A 50 8.24 -11.99 -13.67
CA GLY A 50 7.72 -13.08 -12.84
C GLY A 50 8.81 -13.77 -12.03
N VAL A 51 9.96 -14.08 -12.63
CA VAL A 51 11.10 -14.72 -11.95
C VAL A 51 11.71 -13.80 -10.90
N ILE A 52 11.98 -12.53 -11.25
CA ILE A 52 12.54 -11.54 -10.31
C ILE A 52 11.61 -11.37 -9.12
N MET A 53 10.32 -11.18 -9.37
CA MET A 53 9.34 -10.99 -8.30
C MET A 53 9.13 -12.27 -7.50
N ALA A 54 9.26 -13.45 -8.09
CA ALA A 54 9.24 -14.73 -7.37
C ALA A 54 10.41 -14.83 -6.39
N PHE A 55 11.62 -14.44 -6.79
CA PHE A 55 12.78 -14.38 -5.89
C PHE A 55 12.57 -13.36 -4.77
N LEU A 56 12.08 -12.16 -5.09
CA LEU A 56 11.73 -11.15 -4.10
C LEU A 56 10.64 -11.64 -3.14
N SER A 57 9.69 -12.43 -3.65
CA SER A 57 8.60 -13.01 -2.86
C SER A 57 9.14 -13.86 -1.72
N PHE A 58 10.18 -14.66 -1.92
CA PHE A 58 10.76 -15.46 -0.83
C PHE A 58 11.29 -14.61 0.33
N LEU A 59 11.80 -13.40 0.05
CA LEU A 59 12.28 -12.49 1.09
C LEU A 59 11.12 -11.74 1.80
N PHE A 60 10.18 -11.19 1.02
CA PHE A 60 9.13 -10.31 1.56
C PHE A 60 7.94 -11.06 2.14
N VAL A 61 7.62 -12.25 1.61
CA VAL A 61 6.45 -13.00 2.05
C VAL A 61 6.56 -13.36 3.52
N ASP A 62 7.73 -13.74 4.01
CA ASP A 62 7.87 -14.13 5.42
C ASP A 62 7.60 -12.96 6.38
N SER A 63 8.06 -11.75 6.04
CA SER A 63 7.73 -10.53 6.81
C SER A 63 6.24 -10.19 6.73
N LEU A 64 5.61 -10.29 5.55
CA LEU A 64 4.18 -10.05 5.39
C LEU A 64 3.33 -11.05 6.18
N VAL A 65 3.71 -12.33 6.17
CA VAL A 65 3.01 -13.36 6.95
C VAL A 65 3.13 -13.08 8.44
N HIS A 66 4.30 -12.69 8.93
CA HIS A 66 4.48 -12.31 10.35
C HIS A 66 3.65 -11.08 10.70
N LEU A 67 3.59 -10.08 9.83
CA LEU A 67 2.77 -8.90 10.02
C LEU A 67 1.28 -9.28 10.10
N ILE A 68 0.78 -10.07 9.14
CA ILE A 68 -0.62 -10.54 9.15
C ILE A 68 -0.94 -11.32 10.42
N LYS A 69 -0.07 -12.24 10.85
CA LYS A 69 -0.26 -12.97 12.11
C LYS A 69 -0.23 -12.05 13.33
N ALA A 70 0.64 -11.05 13.35
CA ALA A 70 0.68 -10.06 14.42
C ALA A 70 -0.60 -9.23 14.48
N PHE A 71 -1.18 -8.87 13.32
CA PHE A 71 -2.49 -8.23 13.25
C PHE A 71 -3.60 -9.17 13.71
N GLU A 72 -3.59 -10.42 13.28
CA GLU A 72 -4.56 -11.45 13.70
C GLU A 72 -4.54 -11.62 15.23
N ASP A 73 -3.36 -11.79 15.83
CA ASP A 73 -3.20 -11.90 17.28
C ASP A 73 -3.71 -10.66 18.02
N ARG A 74 -3.47 -9.47 17.47
CA ARG A 74 -3.95 -8.21 18.06
C ARG A 74 -5.46 -8.07 17.92
N ILE A 75 -6.05 -8.41 16.77
CA ILE A 75 -7.49 -8.30 16.51
C ILE A 75 -8.26 -9.32 17.35
N ILE A 76 -7.77 -10.56 17.45
CA ILE A 76 -8.44 -11.61 18.24
C ILE A 76 -8.42 -11.28 19.74
N LYS A 77 -7.33 -10.69 20.23
CA LYS A 77 -7.18 -10.30 21.64
C LYS A 77 -7.79 -8.94 21.94
N ALA A 78 -8.11 -8.14 20.94
CA ALA A 78 -8.71 -6.85 21.14
C ALA A 78 -10.15 -7.03 21.64
N PRO A 79 -10.51 -6.47 22.80
CA PRO A 79 -11.89 -6.45 23.23
C PRO A 79 -12.73 -5.70 22.17
N VAL A 80 -13.81 -6.34 21.73
CA VAL A 80 -14.69 -5.81 20.68
C VAL A 80 -15.21 -4.41 21.03
N THR A 81 -15.44 -4.18 22.33
CA THR A 81 -15.88 -2.91 22.89
C THR A 81 -14.91 -1.77 22.57
N ASP A 82 -13.62 -1.94 22.84
CA ASP A 82 -12.61 -0.88 22.67
C ASP A 82 -12.38 -0.56 21.18
N VAL A 83 -12.44 -1.59 20.31
CA VAL A 83 -12.34 -1.38 18.85
C VAL A 83 -13.56 -0.65 18.31
N LEU A 84 -14.76 -0.97 18.80
CA LEU A 84 -16.00 -0.30 18.39
C LEU A 84 -16.03 1.15 18.86
N PHE A 85 -15.72 1.42 20.14
CA PHE A 85 -15.67 2.78 20.67
C PHE A 85 -14.53 3.60 20.06
N GLY A 86 -13.36 2.99 19.82
CA GLY A 86 -12.28 3.61 19.08
C GLY A 86 -12.71 4.02 17.67
N THR A 87 -13.40 3.14 16.93
CA THR A 87 -13.88 3.44 15.58
C THR A 87 -14.94 4.55 15.57
N LEU A 88 -15.85 4.56 16.55
CA LEU A 88 -16.82 5.66 16.74
C LEU A 88 -16.09 6.97 17.05
N GLY A 89 -15.08 6.95 17.92
CA GLY A 89 -14.21 8.08 18.21
C GLY A 89 -13.51 8.60 16.96
N LEU A 90 -12.92 7.71 16.14
CA LEU A 90 -12.29 8.06 14.87
C LEU A 90 -13.29 8.75 13.93
N GLY A 91 -14.50 8.19 13.78
CA GLY A 91 -15.57 8.79 12.98
C GLY A 91 -15.92 10.20 13.44
N LEU A 92 -16.11 10.40 14.75
CA LEU A 92 -16.36 11.72 15.33
C LEU A 92 -15.18 12.68 15.12
N GLY A 93 -13.94 12.22 15.33
CA GLY A 93 -12.73 12.99 15.11
C GLY A 93 -12.58 13.46 13.67
N LEU A 94 -12.92 12.61 12.69
CA LEU A 94 -12.94 12.98 11.28
C LEU A 94 -14.03 13.99 10.95
N VAL A 95 -15.23 13.88 11.54
CA VAL A 95 -16.30 14.86 11.36
C VAL A 95 -15.88 16.23 11.89
N ILE A 96 -15.27 16.28 13.07
CA ILE A 96 -14.77 17.53 13.66
C ILE A 96 -13.63 18.09 12.81
N ALA A 97 -12.69 17.24 12.37
CA ALA A 97 -11.61 17.65 11.48
C ALA A 97 -12.13 18.22 10.16
N PHE A 98 -13.18 17.62 9.60
CA PHE A 98 -13.86 18.13 8.40
C PHE A 98 -14.47 19.51 8.62
N LEU A 99 -15.13 19.74 9.75
CA LEU A 99 -15.67 21.06 10.09
C LEU A 99 -14.58 22.12 10.21
N ILE A 100 -13.43 21.78 10.81
CA ILE A 100 -12.27 22.68 10.91
C ILE A 100 -11.63 22.90 9.53
N GLN A 101 -11.67 21.91 8.64
CA GLN A 101 -11.09 22.03 7.31
C GLN A 101 -11.84 23.04 6.41
N LEU A 102 -13.15 23.22 6.60
CA LEU A 102 -13.96 24.15 5.81
C LEU A 102 -13.36 25.57 5.78
N PRO A 103 -13.15 26.27 6.91
CA PRO A 103 -12.53 27.59 6.90
C PRO A 103 -11.07 27.55 6.46
N LEU A 104 -10.32 26.49 6.78
CA LEU A 104 -8.90 26.36 6.39
C LEU A 104 -8.71 26.24 4.87
N SER A 105 -9.66 25.62 4.18
CA SER A 105 -9.61 25.46 2.72
C SER A 105 -9.67 26.77 1.94
N SER A 106 -10.11 27.86 2.59
CA SER A 106 -10.13 29.21 2.00
C SER A 106 -8.76 29.90 1.98
N LEU A 107 -7.74 29.32 2.62
CA LEU A 107 -6.39 29.88 2.65
C LEU A 107 -5.71 29.76 1.29
N PRO A 108 -5.14 30.86 0.76
CA PRO A 108 -4.42 30.83 -0.51
C PRO A 108 -3.10 30.03 -0.41
N GLY A 109 -2.67 29.47 -1.54
CA GLY A 109 -1.36 28.80 -1.65
C GLY A 109 -1.32 27.32 -1.24
N GLY A 110 -2.47 26.65 -1.07
CA GLY A 110 -2.53 25.21 -0.78
C GLY A 110 -2.12 24.81 0.64
N ILE A 111 -1.75 25.79 1.48
CA ILE A 111 -1.38 25.61 2.89
C ILE A 111 -2.56 25.01 3.67
N GLY A 112 -3.79 25.45 3.38
CA GLY A 112 -5.01 24.92 3.99
C GLY A 112 -5.22 23.42 3.75
N THR A 113 -4.82 22.91 2.59
CA THR A 113 -4.91 21.47 2.27
C THR A 113 -3.91 20.67 3.10
N ILE A 114 -2.66 21.15 3.19
CA ILE A 114 -1.61 20.49 3.96
C ILE A 114 -1.97 20.48 5.45
N LEU A 115 -2.32 21.63 6.02
CA LEU A 115 -2.78 21.75 7.41
C LEU A 115 -3.99 20.86 7.67
N GLY A 116 -4.92 20.80 6.72
CA GLY A 116 -6.08 19.92 6.80
C GLY A 116 -5.73 18.47 7.00
N ILE A 117 -4.85 17.94 6.15
CA ILE A 117 -4.39 16.54 6.25
C ILE A 117 -3.79 16.28 7.64
N PHE A 118 -2.97 17.22 8.15
CA PHE A 118 -2.43 17.11 9.51
C PHE A 118 -3.53 17.09 10.57
N ILE A 119 -4.55 17.95 10.45
CA ILE A 119 -5.68 18.00 11.39
C ILE A 119 -6.49 16.71 11.34
N TYR A 120 -6.79 16.16 10.17
CA TYR A 120 -7.50 14.87 10.04
C TYR A 120 -6.75 13.73 10.72
N ILE A 121 -5.43 13.63 10.50
CA ILE A 121 -4.60 12.59 11.13
C ILE A 121 -4.55 12.82 12.64
N PHE A 122 -4.33 14.05 13.08
CA PHE A 122 -4.18 14.39 14.50
C PHE A 122 -5.48 14.15 15.28
N LEU A 123 -6.61 14.70 14.82
CA LEU A 123 -7.90 14.52 15.48
C LEU A 123 -8.40 13.08 15.39
N GLY A 124 -8.24 12.43 14.24
CA GLY A 124 -8.63 11.03 14.07
C GLY A 124 -7.89 10.12 15.06
N TYR A 125 -6.58 10.30 15.20
CA TYR A 125 -5.78 9.55 16.17
C TYR A 125 -6.11 9.91 17.62
N PHE A 126 -6.22 11.20 17.94
CA PHE A 126 -6.50 11.67 19.29
C PHE A 126 -7.84 11.14 19.81
N PHE A 127 -8.90 11.23 18.99
CA PHE A 127 -10.18 10.67 19.37
C PHE A 127 -10.13 9.15 19.44
N PHE A 128 -9.53 8.44 18.47
CA PHE A 128 -9.41 6.98 18.54
C PHE A 128 -8.72 6.51 19.83
N SER A 129 -7.62 7.17 20.23
CA SER A 129 -6.86 6.84 21.44
C SER A 129 -7.56 7.21 22.74
N SER A 130 -8.54 8.12 22.72
CA SER A 130 -9.26 8.52 23.94
C SER A 130 -10.31 7.48 24.39
N TRP A 131 -10.65 6.51 23.54
CA TRP A 131 -11.69 5.51 23.77
C TRP A 131 -11.15 4.08 23.90
N LEU A 132 -9.83 3.91 23.83
CA LEU A 132 -9.06 2.66 24.00
C LEU A 132 -8.34 2.68 25.35
#